data_AF-A0AAN5GBK7-F1
#
_entry.id   AF-A0AAN5GBK7-F1
#
_cell.length_a   1.000
_cell.length_b   1.000
_cell.length_c   1.000
_cell.angle_alpha   90.00
_cell.angle_beta   90.00
_cell.angle_gamma   90.00
#
_symmetry.space_group_name_H-M   'P 1'
#
loop_
_entity.id
_entity.type
_entity.pdbx_description
1 polymer ?
#
loop_
_entity_poly.entity_id
_entity_poly.type
_entity_poly.pdbx_seq_one_letter_code
_entity_poly.pdbx_strand_id
1 'polypeptide(L)'
;PDINQELYGLPEYLSALNSAWLNESATLFRRKYYENGAHAGYIMYVTDAVQDRNDIEMLRENMVKSKGRNNFKNLFLYAPQGKADGIKIIPLSEVATKDDFFNIKKASAADLLDAHRIPFQLMGGKPENVGSLGDIEKVAKVFVRNELIPLQDRIREINGWLGQEVIRFKNYSLDTDND
;
A
#
# COMPACT_ATOMS: atom_id res chain seq x y z
N PRO A 1 -11.90 -23.43 2.99
CA PRO A 1 -11.58 -24.34 4.11
C PRO A 1 -10.10 -24.22 4.44
N ASP A 2 -9.77 -23.91 5.69
CA ASP A 2 -8.39 -23.91 6.15
C ASP A 2 -7.92 -25.36 6.29
N ILE A 3 -6.70 -25.68 5.84
CA ILE A 3 -6.13 -27.03 5.95
C ILE A 3 -5.82 -27.36 7.42
N ASN A 4 -5.62 -26.34 8.26
CA ASN A 4 -5.19 -26.49 9.64
C ASN A 4 -6.34 -26.42 10.66
N GLN A 5 -7.57 -26.09 10.24
CA GLN A 5 -8.74 -26.05 11.14
C GLN A 5 -10.04 -26.37 10.40
N GLU A 6 -10.98 -26.99 11.11
CA GLU A 6 -12.29 -27.38 10.57
C GLU A 6 -13.42 -26.42 10.98
N LEU A 7 -13.20 -25.55 11.98
CA LEU A 7 -14.27 -24.70 12.54
C LEU A 7 -14.58 -23.46 11.69
N TYR A 8 -13.55 -22.79 11.16
CA TYR A 8 -13.71 -21.51 10.48
C TYR A 8 -13.22 -21.58 9.03
N GLY A 9 -13.87 -20.80 8.16
CA GLY A 9 -13.37 -20.53 6.83
C GLY A 9 -12.13 -19.63 6.87
N LEU A 10 -11.20 -19.84 5.95
CA LEU A 10 -10.06 -18.96 5.75
C LEU A 10 -10.48 -17.76 4.89
N PRO A 11 -10.30 -16.50 5.33
CA PRO A 11 -10.57 -15.34 4.50
C PRO A 11 -9.68 -15.31 3.26
N GLU A 12 -10.28 -15.05 2.10
CA GLU A 12 -9.60 -15.10 0.79
C GLU A 12 -8.56 -13.99 0.62
N TYR A 13 -8.73 -12.84 1.31
CA TYR A 13 -7.80 -11.72 1.26
C TYR A 13 -6.49 -11.95 2.06
N LEU A 14 -6.37 -13.03 2.83
CA LEU A 14 -5.18 -13.28 3.64
C LEU A 14 -3.90 -13.39 2.81
N SER A 15 -3.99 -13.95 1.60
CA SER A 15 -2.87 -14.07 0.66
C SER A 15 -2.32 -12.71 0.21
N ALA A 16 -3.15 -11.67 0.19
CA ALA A 16 -2.78 -10.32 -0.26
C ALA A 16 -2.43 -9.36 0.89
N LEU A 17 -2.38 -9.81 2.15
CA LEU A 17 -2.02 -8.95 3.29
C LEU A 17 -0.64 -8.32 3.13
N ASN A 18 0.34 -9.08 2.67
CA ASN A 18 1.69 -8.56 2.43
C ASN A 18 1.67 -7.46 1.36
N SER A 19 0.89 -7.65 0.29
CA SER A 19 0.72 -6.64 -0.76
C SER A 19 -0.01 -5.40 -0.21
N ALA A 20 -1.01 -5.57 0.66
CA ALA A 20 -1.71 -4.47 1.34
C ALA A 20 -0.75 -3.63 2.21
N TRP A 21 0.06 -4.28 3.05
CA TRP A 21 1.02 -3.60 3.93
C TRP A 21 2.14 -2.92 3.14
N LEU A 22 2.59 -3.53 2.04
CA LEU A 22 3.57 -2.91 1.16
C LEU A 22 2.98 -1.65 0.49
N ASN A 23 1.73 -1.73 0.05
CA ASN A 23 1.01 -0.61 -0.55
C ASN A 23 0.84 0.56 0.42
N GLU A 24 0.47 0.27 1.67
CA GLU A 24 0.38 1.25 2.76
C GLU A 24 1.75 1.87 3.06
N SER A 25 2.78 1.03 3.23
CA SER A 25 4.14 1.48 3.53
C SER A 25 4.69 2.39 2.44
N ALA A 26 4.45 2.07 1.16
CA ALA A 26 4.84 2.92 0.03
C ALA A 26 4.13 4.28 0.05
N THR A 27 2.84 4.32 0.38
CA THR A 27 2.10 5.58 0.52
C THR A 27 2.60 6.41 1.70
N LEU A 28 2.83 5.80 2.87
CA LEU A 28 3.37 6.48 4.04
C LEU A 28 4.78 7.02 3.77
N PHE A 29 5.63 6.23 3.11
CA PHE A 29 6.95 6.68 2.70
C PHE A 29 6.86 7.91 1.80
N ARG A 30 6.03 7.88 0.76
CA ARG A 30 5.89 9.00 -0.19
C ARG A 30 5.37 10.26 0.51
N ARG A 31 4.42 10.12 1.43
CA ARG A 31 3.92 11.25 2.25
C ARG A 31 5.05 11.86 3.09
N LYS A 32 5.79 11.03 3.83
CA LYS A 32 6.94 11.48 4.63
C LYS A 32 8.03 12.10 3.77
N TYR A 33 8.28 11.58 2.58
CA TYR A 33 9.24 12.13 1.63
C TYR A 33 8.87 13.55 1.21
N TYR A 34 7.59 13.83 0.92
CA TYR A 34 7.15 15.19 0.64
C TYR A 34 7.17 16.09 1.88
N GLU A 35 6.74 15.59 3.05
CA GLU A 35 6.80 16.36 4.30
C GLU A 35 8.24 16.74 4.71
N ASN A 36 9.26 16.00 4.25
CA ASN A 36 10.69 16.29 4.46
C ASN A 36 11.35 17.12 3.35
N GLY A 37 10.58 17.74 2.45
CA GLY A 37 11.14 18.56 1.38
C GLY A 37 11.84 17.74 0.28
N ALA A 38 11.35 16.54 0.00
CA ALA A 38 11.87 15.64 -1.03
C ALA A 38 13.27 15.07 -0.77
N HIS A 39 13.64 14.84 0.50
CA HIS A 39 14.89 14.16 0.86
C HIS A 39 14.64 12.98 1.80
N ALA A 40 15.32 11.86 1.54
CA ALA A 40 15.23 10.62 2.34
C ALA A 40 16.13 10.64 3.60
N GLY A 41 16.59 11.83 4.01
CA GLY A 41 17.57 12.04 5.06
C GLY A 41 19.01 12.18 4.55
N TYR A 42 19.92 12.55 5.43
CA TYR A 42 21.33 12.75 5.11
C TYR A 42 22.23 12.32 6.27
N ILE A 43 23.50 12.05 5.93
CA ILE A 43 24.58 11.87 6.91
C ILE A 43 25.36 13.18 6.96
N MET A 44 25.34 13.87 8.10
CA MET A 44 26.22 15.01 8.34
C MET A 44 27.52 14.49 8.93
N TYR A 45 28.60 14.70 8.20
CA TYR A 45 29.95 14.33 8.58
C TYR A 45 30.72 15.59 8.97
N VAL A 46 31.16 15.67 10.22
CA VAL A 46 31.93 16.81 10.73
C VAL A 46 33.34 16.31 11.05
N THR A 47 34.33 16.87 10.36
CA THR A 47 35.75 16.53 10.52
C THR A 47 36.56 17.62 11.20
N ASP A 48 36.04 18.85 11.18
CA ASP A 48 36.74 20.00 11.73
C ASP A 48 36.90 19.86 13.24
N ALA A 49 38.02 20.36 13.76
CA ALA A 49 38.27 20.46 15.18
C ALA A 49 37.44 21.62 15.76
N VAL A 50 36.11 21.47 15.76
CA VAL A 50 35.21 22.38 16.48
C VAL A 50 35.62 22.32 17.95
N GLN A 51 36.19 23.42 18.46
CA GLN A 51 36.82 23.46 19.78
C GLN A 51 35.80 23.42 20.93
N ASP A 52 34.52 23.72 20.67
CA ASP A 52 33.48 23.74 21.69
C ASP A 52 32.55 22.52 21.58
N ARG A 53 32.54 21.69 22.63
CA ARG A 53 31.63 20.54 22.74
C ARG A 53 30.16 20.99 22.74
N ASN A 54 29.88 22.18 23.23
CA ASN A 54 28.52 22.72 23.30
C ASN A 54 27.93 22.95 21.90
N ASP A 55 28.73 23.39 20.93
CA ASP A 55 28.26 23.63 19.57
C ASP A 55 27.94 22.32 18.85
N ILE A 56 28.72 21.27 19.09
CA ILE A 56 28.47 19.92 18.55
C ILE A 56 27.16 19.36 19.11
N GLU A 57 26.93 19.51 20.41
CA GLU A 57 25.69 19.08 21.06
C GLU A 57 24.49 19.89 20.57
N MET A 58 24.63 21.20 20.40
CA MET A 58 23.57 22.05 19.87
C MET A 58 23.24 21.70 18.40
N LEU A 59 24.24 21.42 17.57
CA LEU A 59 24.02 20.94 16.19
C LEU A 59 23.33 19.57 16.16
N ARG A 60 23.75 18.65 17.04
CA ARG A 60 23.11 17.34 17.21
C ARG A 60 21.66 17.49 17.67
N GLU A 61 21.40 18.34 18.65
CA GLU A 61 20.05 18.62 19.15
C GLU A 61 19.17 19.25 18.08
N ASN A 62 19.67 20.25 17.34
CA ASN A 62 18.93 20.89 16.26
C ASN A 62 18.61 19.91 15.14
N MET A 63 19.50 18.95 14.86
CA MET A 63 19.23 17.87 13.91
C MET A 63 18.23 16.84 14.42
N VAL A 64 18.18 16.60 15.74
CA VAL A 64 17.14 15.75 16.34
C VAL A 64 15.80 16.49 16.40
N LYS A 65 15.79 17.80 16.66
CA LYS A 65 14.59 18.66 16.75
C LYS A 65 14.01 19.00 15.38
N SER A 66 14.83 19.09 14.33
CA SER A 66 14.34 19.27 12.95
C SER A 66 13.60 18.05 12.39
N LYS A 67 13.52 16.95 13.16
CA LYS A 67 12.69 15.79 12.83
C LYS A 67 11.22 16.15 12.97
N GLY A 68 10.50 16.21 11.86
CA GLY A 68 9.04 16.04 11.88
C GLY A 68 8.69 14.68 12.50
N ARG A 69 7.60 14.61 13.28
CA ARG A 69 7.18 13.38 13.97
C ARG A 69 7.09 12.23 12.95
N ASN A 70 7.89 11.17 13.17
CA ASN A 70 7.91 9.95 12.35
C ASN A 70 8.64 10.02 10.98
N ASN A 71 9.52 11.00 10.75
CA ASN A 71 10.27 11.21 9.49
C ASN A 71 11.59 10.41 9.38
N PHE A 72 12.24 10.47 8.20
CA PHE A 72 13.49 9.77 7.91
C PHE A 72 14.59 10.05 8.93
N LYS A 73 15.41 9.04 9.22
CA LYS A 73 16.48 9.15 10.22
C LYS A 73 17.71 9.81 9.59
N ASN A 74 18.04 11.02 10.03
CA ASN A 74 19.34 11.64 9.76
C ASN A 74 20.40 11.07 10.69
N LEU A 75 21.63 10.90 10.20
CA LEU A 75 22.77 10.42 10.97
C LEU A 75 23.81 11.53 11.11
N PHE A 76 24.34 11.70 12.31
CA PHE A 76 25.44 12.61 12.60
C PHE A 76 26.69 11.79 12.91
N LEU A 77 27.77 12.03 12.16
CA LEU A 77 29.06 11.38 12.35
C LEU A 77 30.12 12.44 12.62
N TYR A 78 30.72 12.40 13.81
CA TYR A 78 31.84 13.26 14.20
C TYR A 78 33.13 12.46 14.18
N ALA A 79 34.08 12.89 13.35
CA ALA A 79 35.38 12.23 13.19
C ALA A 79 36.50 13.30 13.23
N PRO A 80 37.01 13.65 14.43
CA PRO A 80 38.05 14.66 14.57
C PRO A 80 39.33 14.21 13.86
N GLN A 81 40.00 15.11 13.12
CA GLN A 81 41.21 14.86 12.31
C GLN A 81 40.96 14.16 10.95
N GLY A 82 39.75 14.23 10.39
CA GLY A 82 39.46 13.77 9.02
C GLY A 82 39.99 14.71 7.91
N LYS A 83 40.06 14.22 6.65
CA LYS A 83 40.50 15.01 5.48
C LYS A 83 39.49 16.14 5.07
N ALA A 84 40.04 17.09 4.32
CA ALA A 84 39.76 18.51 4.05
C ALA A 84 38.34 19.13 3.90
N ASP A 85 37.22 18.45 4.18
CA ASP A 85 35.90 19.13 4.22
C ASP A 85 35.38 19.17 5.66
N GLY A 86 35.52 20.32 6.33
CA GLY A 86 35.22 20.50 7.75
C GLY A 86 33.78 20.08 8.14
N ILE A 87 32.80 20.35 7.28
CA ILE A 87 31.42 19.84 7.37
C ILE A 87 31.00 19.36 5.98
N LYS A 88 30.61 18.09 5.89
CA LYS A 88 30.10 17.48 4.67
C LYS A 88 28.72 16.90 4.90
N ILE A 89 27.75 17.30 4.09
CA ILE A 89 26.45 16.63 4.02
C ILE A 89 26.55 15.57 2.93
N ILE A 90 26.56 14.31 3.33
CA ILE A 90 26.45 13.18 2.41
C ILE A 90 24.96 12.87 2.31
N PRO A 91 24.29 13.21 1.19
CA PRO A 91 22.92 12.76 1.01
C PRO A 91 22.93 11.23 1.07
N LEU A 92 22.02 10.65 1.86
CA LEU A 92 21.72 9.23 1.68
C LEU A 92 21.04 9.16 0.32
N SER A 93 21.86 8.81 -0.68
CA SER A 93 21.57 8.76 -2.09
C SER A 93 20.07 8.80 -2.40
N GLU A 94 19.67 9.85 -3.11
CA GLU A 94 18.36 10.05 -3.75
C GLU A 94 18.07 9.00 -4.86
N VAL A 95 18.86 7.93 -4.90
CA VAL A 95 19.11 7.12 -6.09
C VAL A 95 18.02 6.07 -6.22
N ALA A 96 17.27 6.20 -7.33
CA ALA A 96 16.39 5.21 -7.95
C ALA A 96 14.91 5.13 -7.52
N THR A 97 14.43 5.88 -6.52
CA THR A 97 13.12 5.52 -5.92
C THR A 97 11.87 6.12 -6.57
N LYS A 98 11.95 7.14 -7.44
CA LYS A 98 10.71 7.76 -8.01
C LYS A 98 9.89 6.77 -8.85
N ASP A 99 10.54 5.98 -9.69
CA ASP A 99 9.86 5.03 -10.58
C ASP A 99 9.46 3.74 -9.85
N ASP A 100 10.26 3.29 -8.90
CA ASP A 100 9.99 2.07 -8.14
C ASP A 100 8.74 2.20 -7.25
N PHE A 101 8.44 3.37 -6.68
CA PHE A 101 7.19 3.53 -5.90
C PHE A 101 5.94 3.35 -6.74
N PHE A 102 5.94 3.85 -7.97
CA PHE A 102 4.81 3.67 -8.87
C PHE A 102 4.65 2.20 -9.22
N ASN A 103 5.74 1.52 -9.53
CA ASN A 103 5.74 0.08 -9.83
C ASN A 103 5.27 -0.77 -8.64
N ILE A 104 5.75 -0.48 -7.42
CA ILE A 104 5.32 -1.16 -6.19
C ILE A 104 3.82 -0.95 -5.96
N LYS A 105 3.32 0.28 -6.11
CA LYS A 105 1.89 0.60 -5.95
C LYS A 105 1.03 -0.10 -6.99
N LYS A 106 1.50 -0.17 -8.24
CA LYS A 106 0.81 -0.86 -9.33
C LYS A 106 0.75 -2.36 -9.10
N ALA A 107 1.88 -3.00 -8.78
CA ALA A 107 1.94 -4.44 -8.51
C ALA A 107 1.08 -4.81 -7.30
N SER A 108 1.24 -4.11 -6.18
CA SER A 108 0.44 -4.38 -4.98
C SER A 108 -1.06 -4.11 -5.17
N ALA A 109 -1.45 -3.14 -6.02
CA ALA A 109 -2.85 -2.94 -6.36
C ALA A 109 -3.41 -4.09 -7.23
N ALA A 110 -2.63 -4.60 -8.18
CA ALA A 110 -3.02 -5.76 -8.97
C ALA A 110 -3.22 -7.00 -8.09
N ASP A 111 -2.28 -7.29 -7.18
CA ASP A 111 -2.40 -8.42 -6.24
C ASP A 111 -3.67 -8.33 -5.38
N LEU A 112 -4.04 -7.11 -4.95
CA LEU A 112 -5.27 -6.87 -4.17
C LEU A 112 -6.52 -7.08 -5.00
N LEU A 113 -6.53 -6.62 -6.26
CA LEU A 113 -7.65 -6.84 -7.18
C LEU A 113 -7.86 -8.34 -7.45
N ASP A 114 -6.76 -9.06 -7.68
CA ASP A 114 -6.78 -10.49 -7.93
C ASP A 114 -7.27 -11.27 -6.70
N ALA A 115 -6.86 -10.88 -5.50
CA ALA A 115 -7.33 -11.50 -4.27
C ALA A 115 -8.81 -11.23 -3.98
N HIS A 116 -9.33 -10.06 -4.36
CA HIS A 116 -10.75 -9.75 -4.24
C HIS A 116 -11.61 -10.31 -5.39
N ARG A 117 -10.98 -10.71 -6.51
CA ARG A 117 -11.65 -11.25 -7.72
C ARG A 117 -12.70 -10.33 -8.31
N ILE A 118 -12.60 -9.03 -8.05
CA ILE A 118 -13.52 -8.01 -8.60
C ILE A 118 -12.84 -7.36 -9.82
N PRO A 119 -13.48 -7.39 -11.00
CA PRO A 119 -12.97 -6.68 -12.17
C PRO A 119 -12.79 -5.18 -11.89
N PHE A 120 -11.65 -4.62 -12.34
CA PHE A 120 -11.31 -3.22 -12.08
C PHE A 120 -12.39 -2.23 -12.59
N GLN A 121 -13.10 -2.60 -13.67
CA GLN A 121 -14.17 -1.77 -14.24
C GLN A 121 -15.32 -1.57 -13.26
N LEU A 122 -15.67 -2.60 -12.48
CA LEU A 122 -16.78 -2.56 -11.53
C LEU A 122 -16.43 -1.80 -10.25
N MET A 123 -15.13 -1.64 -9.96
CA MET A 123 -14.64 -0.86 -8.82
C MET A 123 -14.52 0.65 -9.12
N GLY A 124 -14.93 1.10 -10.30
CA GLY A 124 -14.77 2.50 -10.73
C GLY A 124 -13.30 2.88 -10.97
N GLY A 125 -12.41 1.90 -11.16
CA GLY A 125 -11.00 2.14 -11.42
C GLY A 125 -10.78 2.73 -12.81
N LYS A 126 -9.94 3.76 -12.91
CA LYS A 126 -9.51 4.30 -14.21
C LYS A 126 -8.60 3.26 -14.89
N PRO A 127 -8.86 2.88 -16.16
CA PRO A 127 -7.96 2.01 -16.91
C PRO A 127 -6.59 2.67 -17.08
N GLU A 128 -5.51 1.89 -17.01
CA GLU A 128 -4.19 2.39 -17.41
C GLU A 128 -4.08 2.55 -18.93
N ASN A 129 -4.75 1.68 -19.69
CA ASN A 129 -4.75 1.70 -21.15
C ASN A 129 -6.19 1.86 -21.66
N VAL A 130 -6.46 2.96 -22.36
CA VAL A 130 -7.79 3.35 -22.87
C VAL A 130 -8.39 2.30 -23.82
N GLY A 131 -7.57 1.49 -24.48
CA GLY A 131 -8.00 0.45 -25.42
C GLY A 131 -8.45 -0.88 -24.79
N SER A 132 -8.36 -1.03 -23.46
CA SER A 132 -8.68 -2.30 -22.76
C SER A 132 -10.00 -2.27 -21.99
N LEU A 133 -10.82 -1.22 -22.14
CA LEU A 133 -12.21 -1.28 -21.70
C LEU A 133 -12.99 -2.13 -22.70
N GLY A 134 -13.00 -3.43 -22.46
CA GLY A 134 -14.03 -4.29 -23.03
C GLY A 134 -15.43 -3.83 -22.59
N ASP A 135 -16.43 -4.54 -23.07
CA ASP A 135 -17.83 -4.31 -22.74
C ASP A 135 -18.10 -4.55 -21.24
N ILE A 136 -18.41 -3.47 -20.50
CA ILE A 136 -18.66 -3.48 -19.06
C ILE A 136 -19.85 -4.38 -18.73
N GLU A 137 -20.86 -4.41 -19.58
CA GLU A 137 -22.07 -5.23 -19.39
C GLU A 137 -21.71 -6.72 -19.36
N LYS A 138 -20.84 -7.14 -20.31
CA LYS A 138 -20.34 -8.53 -20.35
C LYS A 138 -19.49 -8.86 -19.13
N VAL A 139 -18.62 -7.94 -18.70
CA VAL A 139 -17.79 -8.13 -17.50
C VAL A 139 -18.68 -8.31 -16.26
N ALA A 140 -19.71 -7.47 -16.10
CA ALA A 140 -20.67 -7.58 -15.00
C ALA A 140 -21.42 -8.93 -15.02
N LYS A 141 -21.91 -9.35 -16.20
CA LYS A 141 -22.57 -10.66 -16.37
C LYS A 141 -21.68 -11.83 -15.98
N VAL A 142 -20.41 -11.81 -16.39
CA VAL A 142 -19.43 -12.86 -16.06
C VAL A 142 -19.10 -12.85 -14.57
N PHE A 143 -18.89 -11.67 -13.97
CA PHE A 143 -18.62 -11.52 -12.54
C PHE A 143 -19.79 -12.05 -11.69
N VAL A 144 -21.02 -11.66 -12.01
CA VAL A 144 -22.20 -12.14 -11.29
C VAL A 144 -22.32 -13.66 -11.40
N ARG A 145 -22.14 -14.21 -12.61
CA ARG A 145 -22.23 -15.65 -12.83
C ARG A 145 -21.19 -16.45 -12.05
N ASN A 146 -19.94 -15.98 -12.04
CA ASN A 146 -18.81 -16.78 -11.54
C ASN A 146 -18.48 -16.51 -10.07
N GLU A 147 -18.73 -15.31 -9.56
CA GLU A 147 -18.41 -14.93 -8.17
C GLU A 147 -19.68 -14.75 -7.33
N LEU A 148 -20.66 -13.99 -7.82
CA LEU A 148 -21.82 -13.62 -6.99
C LEU A 148 -22.81 -14.76 -6.79
N ILE A 149 -23.20 -15.48 -7.86
CA ILE A 149 -24.16 -16.59 -7.77
C ILE A 149 -23.65 -17.70 -6.82
N PRO A 150 -22.39 -18.18 -6.91
CA PRO A 150 -21.88 -19.18 -5.96
C PRO A 150 -21.90 -18.71 -4.50
N LEU A 151 -21.61 -17.42 -4.24
CA LEU A 151 -21.72 -16.84 -2.90
C LEU A 151 -23.17 -16.81 -2.42
N GLN A 152 -24.11 -16.45 -3.28
CA GLN A 152 -25.54 -16.50 -2.97
C GLN A 152 -26.00 -17.94 -2.70
N ASP A 153 -25.54 -18.91 -3.48
CA ASP A 153 -25.86 -20.33 -3.31
C ASP A 153 -25.35 -20.85 -1.96
N ARG A 154 -24.12 -20.50 -1.58
CA ARG A 154 -23.56 -20.83 -0.25
C ARG A 154 -24.39 -20.24 0.88
N ILE A 155 -24.91 -19.01 0.73
CA ILE A 155 -25.82 -18.41 1.71
C ILE A 155 -27.17 -19.15 1.73
N ARG A 156 -27.67 -19.61 0.58
CA ARG A 156 -28.93 -20.39 0.50
C ARG A 156 -28.84 -21.75 1.18
N GLU A 157 -27.65 -22.30 1.43
CA GLU A 157 -27.48 -23.54 2.22
C GLU A 157 -28.12 -23.42 3.62
N ILE A 158 -28.20 -22.20 4.17
CA ILE A 158 -28.89 -21.91 5.43
C ILE A 158 -30.36 -22.34 5.39
N ASN A 159 -31.04 -22.18 4.25
CA ASN A 159 -32.42 -22.65 4.09
C ASN A 159 -32.51 -24.17 4.24
N GLY A 160 -31.54 -24.90 3.68
CA GLY A 160 -31.44 -26.34 3.81
C GLY A 160 -31.24 -26.77 5.27
N TRP A 161 -30.42 -26.03 6.02
CA TRP A 161 -30.19 -26.29 7.45
C TRP A 161 -31.43 -26.02 8.31
N LEU A 162 -32.19 -24.97 7.99
CA LEU A 162 -33.40 -24.60 8.71
C LEU A 162 -34.64 -25.43 8.29
N GLY A 163 -34.57 -26.14 7.16
CA GLY A 163 -35.70 -26.87 6.60
C GLY A 163 -36.83 -25.97 6.07
N GLN A 164 -36.57 -24.67 5.90
CA GLN A 164 -37.52 -23.66 5.43
C GLN A 164 -36.81 -22.62 4.55
N GLU A 165 -37.50 -22.11 3.54
CA GLU A 165 -36.96 -21.09 2.64
C GLU A 165 -37.03 -19.71 3.32
N VAL A 166 -35.93 -19.28 3.95
CA VAL A 166 -35.82 -17.96 4.61
C VAL A 166 -35.12 -16.93 3.72
N ILE A 167 -34.10 -17.38 2.97
CA ILE A 167 -33.25 -16.53 2.14
C ILE A 167 -33.52 -16.81 0.66
N ARG A 168 -33.99 -15.79 -0.06
CA ARG A 168 -34.19 -15.86 -1.52
C ARG A 168 -33.56 -14.65 -2.19
N PHE A 169 -32.86 -14.90 -3.29
CA PHE A 169 -32.26 -13.85 -4.11
C PHE A 169 -33.12 -13.60 -5.35
N LYS A 170 -33.18 -12.34 -5.79
CA LYS A 170 -33.80 -11.98 -7.06
C LYS A 170 -32.88 -12.40 -8.21
N ASN A 171 -33.46 -12.74 -9.36
CA ASN A 171 -32.68 -12.93 -10.57
C ASN A 171 -31.94 -11.64 -10.91
N TYR A 172 -30.67 -11.76 -11.25
CA TYR A 172 -29.86 -10.62 -11.62
C TYR A 172 -30.31 -10.08 -12.98
N SER A 173 -30.64 -8.80 -13.03
CA SER A 173 -30.88 -8.03 -14.26
C SER A 173 -29.97 -6.81 -14.26
N LEU A 174 -29.42 -6.49 -15.43
CA LEU A 174 -28.66 -5.25 -15.67
C LEU A 174 -29.54 -4.12 -16.17
N ASP A 175 -30.73 -4.44 -16.65
CA ASP A 175 -31.70 -3.45 -17.06
C ASP A 175 -32.22 -2.77 -15.79
N THR A 176 -32.23 -1.44 -15.78
CA THR A 176 -33.11 -0.73 -14.85
C THR A 176 -34.51 -1.14 -15.24
N ASP A 177 -35.19 -1.91 -14.37
CA ASP A 177 -36.61 -2.14 -14.48
C ASP A 177 -37.29 -0.76 -14.52
N ASN A 178 -37.49 -0.22 -15.73
CA ASN A 178 -38.46 0.82 -15.99
C ASN A 178 -39.80 0.10 -16.05
N ASP A 179 -40.37 -0.14 -14.88
CA ASP A 179 -41.80 -0.30 -14.63
C ASP A 179 -42.11 0.17 -13.20
#